data_AF-A0A4V2LNW7-F1
#
_entry.id   AF-A0A4V2LNW7-F1
#
_cell.length_a   1.000
_cell.length_b   1.000
_cell.length_c   1.000
_cell.angle_alpha   90.00
_cell.angle_beta   90.00
_cell.angle_gamma   90.00
#
_symmetry.space_group_name_H-M   'P 1'
#
loop_
_entity.id
_entity.type
_entity.pdbx_description
1 polymer ?
#
loop_
_entity_poly.entity_id
_entity_poly.type
_entity_poly.pdbx_seq_one_letter_code
_entity_poly.pdbx_strand_id
1 'polypeptide(L)' 'MTTNIHASTVSASKKRRTYSAEFKNSIVQACKEPNTSIASVALQYGLNANLV' A
#
# COMPACT_ATOMS: atom_id res chain seq x y z
N MET A 1 5.83 40.86 14.98
CA MET A 1 4.76 40.19 15.76
C MET A 1 3.60 39.86 14.83
N THR A 2 3.60 38.67 14.20
CA THR A 2 2.38 37.99 13.77
C THR A 2 2.69 36.50 13.62
N THR A 3 1.88 35.69 14.29
CA THR A 3 2.02 34.25 14.48
C THR A 3 1.36 33.49 13.33
N ASN A 4 2.11 32.62 12.64
CA ASN A 4 1.53 31.76 11.60
C ASN A 4 0.85 30.54 12.23
N ILE A 5 -0.48 30.58 12.19
CA ILE A 5 -1.42 29.57 12.65
C ILE A 5 -1.09 28.21 11.97
N HIS A 6 -0.57 27.25 12.74
CA HIS A 6 -0.60 25.84 12.36
C HIS A 6 -2.04 25.34 12.50
N ALA A 7 -2.82 25.48 11.43
CA ALA A 7 -4.12 24.85 11.33
C ALA A 7 -3.92 23.34 11.25
N SER A 8 -3.97 22.66 12.39
CA SER A 8 -4.12 21.22 12.50
C SER A 8 -5.48 20.84 11.91
N THR A 9 -5.53 20.66 10.59
CA THR A 9 -6.67 20.05 9.93
C THR A 9 -6.72 18.60 10.42
N VAL A 10 -7.70 18.29 11.28
CA VAL A 10 -8.04 16.91 11.63
C VAL A 10 -8.49 16.24 10.33
N SER A 11 -7.53 15.64 9.61
CA SER A 11 -7.81 14.93 8.37
C SER A 11 -8.65 13.72 8.74
N ALA A 12 -9.90 13.67 8.27
CA ALA A 12 -10.71 12.47 8.33
C ALA A 12 -9.83 11.27 7.92
N SER A 13 -9.65 10.32 8.84
CA SER A 13 -8.67 9.26 8.66
C SER A 13 -8.96 8.54 7.35
N LYS A 14 -8.03 8.63 6.40
CA LYS A 14 -8.19 7.96 5.10
C LYS A 14 -8.32 6.48 5.39
N LYS A 15 -9.52 5.92 5.15
CA LYS A 15 -9.79 4.52 5.42
C LYS A 15 -8.78 3.69 4.64
N ARG A 16 -7.99 2.88 5.34
CA ARG A 16 -7.01 1.99 4.71
C ARG A 16 -7.75 1.07 3.76
N ARG A 17 -7.20 0.89 2.56
CA ARG A 17 -7.70 -0.09 1.60
C ARG A 17 -7.55 -1.49 2.21
N THR A 18 -8.64 -2.25 2.22
CA THR A 18 -8.64 -3.65 2.65
C THR A 18 -8.79 -4.53 1.42
N TYR A 19 -7.89 -5.50 1.27
CA TYR A 19 -7.96 -6.49 0.21
C TYR A 19 -8.55 -7.80 0.73
N SER A 20 -9.26 -8.52 -0.13
CA SER A 20 -9.77 -9.86 0.18
C SER A 20 -8.64 -10.84 0.47
N ALA A 21 -8.95 -11.91 1.21
CA ALA A 21 -7.98 -12.97 1.51
C ALA A 21 -7.47 -13.64 0.23
N GLU A 22 -8.35 -13.86 -0.75
CA GLU A 22 -8.02 -14.43 -2.06
C GLU A 22 -6.98 -13.58 -2.79
N PHE A 23 -7.18 -12.25 -2.85
CA PHE A 23 -6.24 -11.34 -3.51
C PHE A 23 -4.85 -11.36 -2.85
N LYS A 24 -4.80 -11.36 -1.51
CA LYS A 24 -3.54 -11.48 -0.77
C LYS A 24 -2.84 -12.81 -1.08
N ASN A 25 -3.60 -13.90 -1.14
CA ASN A 25 -3.06 -15.21 -1.49
C ASN A 25 -2.49 -15.24 -2.91
N SER A 26 -3.18 -14.66 -3.90
CA SER A 26 -2.66 -14.58 -5.28
C SER A 26 -1.32 -13.85 -5.34
N ILE A 27 -1.17 -12.74 -4.62
CA ILE A 27 0.09 -11.98 -4.55
C ILE A 27 1.19 -12.80 -3.88
N VAL A 28 0.89 -13.44 -2.76
CA VAL A 28 1.86 -14.28 -2.02
C VAL A 28 2.31 -15.47 -2.87
N GLN A 29 1.42 -16.09 -3.64
CA GLN A 29 1.79 -17.17 -4.55
C GLN A 29 2.67 -16.65 -5.69
N ALA A 30 2.34 -15.51 -6.30
CA ALA A 30 3.18 -14.89 -7.31
C ALA A 30 4.60 -14.57 -6.79
N CYS A 31 4.73 -14.18 -5.52
CA CYS A 31 6.03 -13.92 -4.90
C CYS A 31 6.85 -15.19 -4.60
N LYS A 32 6.23 -16.37 -4.59
CA LYS A 32 6.93 -17.65 -4.35
C LYS A 32 7.59 -18.21 -5.61
N GLU A 33 7.23 -17.69 -6.79
CA GLU A 33 7.83 -18.14 -8.04
C GLU A 33 9.33 -17.82 -8.09
N PRO A 34 10.17 -18.78 -8.50
CA PRO A 34 11.62 -18.57 -8.55
C PRO A 34 11.99 -17.44 -9.51
N ASN A 35 13.01 -16.67 -9.16
CA ASN A 35 13.46 -15.48 -9.90
C ASN A 35 12.45 -14.31 -9.97
N THR A 36 11.38 -14.35 -9.16
CA THR A 36 10.41 -13.27 -9.11
C THR A 36 10.80 -12.20 -8.08
N SER A 37 10.76 -10.93 -8.48
CA SER A 37 11.00 -9.78 -7.60
C SER A 37 9.69 -9.27 -7.00
N ILE A 38 9.68 -9.00 -5.69
CA ILE A 38 8.52 -8.43 -4.97
C ILE A 38 8.05 -7.12 -5.61
N ALA A 39 8.99 -6.26 -6.03
CA ALA A 39 8.66 -5.01 -6.71
C ALA A 39 7.96 -5.28 -8.05
N SER A 40 8.42 -6.28 -8.80
CA SER A 40 7.80 -6.67 -10.07
C SER A 40 6.36 -7.17 -9.86
N VAL A 41 6.14 -8.00 -8.84
CA VAL A 41 4.80 -8.49 -8.48
C VAL A 41 3.90 -7.32 -8.08
N ALA A 42 4.39 -6.42 -7.22
CA ALA A 42 3.63 -5.25 -6.80
C ALA A 42 3.21 -4.38 -8.00
N LEU A 43 4.13 -4.12 -8.93
CA LEU A 43 3.82 -3.35 -10.16
C LEU A 43 2.78 -4.06 -11.03
N GLN A 44 2.86 -5.38 -11.17
CA GLN A 44 1.88 -6.19 -11.92
C GLN A 44 0.45 -6.00 -11.39
N TYR A 45 0.30 -5.86 -10.07
CA TYR A 45 -0.99 -5.66 -9.39
C TYR A 45 -1.31 -4.18 -9.10
N GLY A 46 -0.48 -3.24 -9.55
CA GLY A 46 -0.65 -1.81 -9.27
C GLY A 46 -0.55 -1.44 -7.79
N LEU A 47 0.21 -2.23 -7.02
CA LEU A 47 0.43 -2.06 -5.58
C LEU A 47 1.75 -1.35 -5.31
N ASN A 48 1.79 -0.65 -4.18
CA ASN A 48 3.05 -0.23 -3.61
C ASN A 48 3.79 -1.47 -3.09
N ALA A 49 5.07 -1.62 -3.42
CA ALA A 49 5.87 -2.78 -3.03
C ALA A 49 5.98 -2.99 -1.51
N ASN A 50 5.78 -1.94 -0.70
CA ASN A 50 5.76 -2.03 0.76
C ASN A 50 4.43 -2.62 1.31
N LEU A 51 3.46 -2.93 0.44
CA LEU A 51 2.15 -3.50 0.82
C LEU A 51 2.05 -5.02 0.57
N VAL A 52 3.08 -5.61 -0.05
CA VAL A 52 3.15 -7.04 -0.38
C VAL A 52 3.66 -7.84 0.81
#